data_AF-A0A7S4SZK1-F1
#
_entry.id   AF-A0A7S4SZK1-F1
#
_cell.length_a   1.000
_cell.length_b   1.000
_cell.length_c   1.000
_cell.angle_alpha   90.00
_cell.angle_beta   90.00
_cell.angle_gamma   90.00
#
_symmetry.space_group_name_H-M   'P 1'
#
loop_
_entity.id
_entity.type
_entity.pdbx_description
1 polymer ?
#
loop_
_entity_poly.entity_id
_entity_poly.type
_entity_poly.pdbx_seq_one_letter_code
_entity_poly.pdbx_strand_id
1 'polypeptide(L)'
;MAHPNSKVQNHNMETIGNSDVNIIEEDHEQKTPSFESVLSRLSDDEHMVIISHIQGLMVAHKKQLAEKETAMNGLASRNSVLECKIEQDARTSETLTNEIRAKTALVGKLQEKVIDQGRFVTDLCKEVDRLYKENESLSMKANLVSRLQEKIVDQGRMVSQLCKEVDKLSKEKESLRQEKTSMFPRPLPLSKIPKDDSLLFLKSAKNFGPSVHTIMPDIQHRQLNTCGAPGVSPVPPPILTRQFPVAANNDNRRQRRRVSMSGADFNATDQETIYSPICNRKAAPRRMSTGTAACA
;
A
#
# COMPACT_ATOMS: atom_id res chain seq x y z
N MET A 1 -15.61 19.12 -5.40
CA MET A 1 -15.30 19.80 -6.67
C MET A 1 -16.62 20.22 -7.30
N ALA A 2 -16.90 21.53 -7.25
CA ALA A 2 -18.14 22.12 -7.73
C ALA A 2 -17.97 22.48 -9.22
N HIS A 3 -18.89 22.01 -10.06
CA HIS A 3 -19.03 22.50 -11.43
C HIS A 3 -20.05 23.64 -11.44
N PRO A 4 -19.68 24.88 -11.84
CA PRO A 4 -20.66 25.90 -12.09
C PRO A 4 -21.11 25.85 -13.56
N ASN A 5 -22.42 25.67 -13.73
CA ASN A 5 -23.29 26.26 -14.74
C ASN A 5 -22.68 26.61 -16.11
N SER A 6 -22.95 25.72 -17.07
CA SER A 6 -23.03 26.06 -18.49
C SER A 6 -24.16 27.07 -18.71
N LYS A 7 -23.79 28.34 -18.94
CA LYS A 7 -24.66 29.37 -19.51
C LYS A 7 -25.03 28.93 -20.93
N VAL A 8 -26.24 28.41 -21.10
CA VAL A 8 -26.88 28.31 -22.40
C VAL A 8 -27.23 29.74 -22.83
N GLN A 9 -26.47 30.29 -23.77
CA GLN A 9 -26.84 31.50 -24.49
C GLN A 9 -28.06 31.20 -25.33
N ASN A 10 -29.24 31.64 -24.87
CA ASN A 10 -30.42 31.76 -25.69
C ASN A 10 -30.11 32.75 -26.81
N HIS A 11 -30.12 32.26 -28.05
CA HIS A 11 -30.10 33.12 -29.22
C HIS A 11 -31.38 33.96 -29.23
N ASN A 12 -31.18 35.28 -29.28
CA ASN A 12 -32.20 36.26 -29.60
C ASN A 12 -32.96 35.83 -30.86
N MET A 13 -34.23 35.48 -30.70
CA MET A 13 -35.21 35.61 -31.78
C MET A 13 -35.45 37.11 -31.94
N GLU A 14 -34.74 37.72 -32.88
CA GLU A 14 -35.14 39.03 -33.41
C GLU A 14 -36.54 38.89 -34.00
N THR A 15 -37.52 39.38 -33.25
CA THR A 15 -38.82 39.77 -33.78
C THR A 15 -38.57 40.77 -34.91
N ILE A 16 -38.75 40.32 -36.15
CA ILE A 16 -38.86 41.19 -37.32
C ILE A 16 -40.02 42.14 -37.03
N GLY A 17 -39.67 43.40 -36.77
CA GLY A 17 -40.62 44.47 -36.55
C GLY A 17 -41.55 44.59 -37.75
N ASN A 18 -42.85 44.59 -37.47
CA ASN A 18 -43.86 45.05 -38.40
C ASN A 18 -43.55 46.53 -38.69
N SER A 19 -42.94 46.80 -39.84
CA SER A 19 -42.88 48.13 -40.40
C SER A 19 -44.31 48.53 -40.77
N ASP A 20 -44.89 49.47 -40.03
CA ASP A 20 -46.13 50.15 -40.39
C ASP A 20 -45.89 50.88 -41.72
N VAL A 21 -46.23 50.21 -42.83
CA VAL A 21 -46.33 50.83 -44.14
C VAL A 21 -47.64 51.61 -44.13
N ASN A 22 -47.54 52.92 -43.94
CA ASN A 22 -48.62 53.85 -44.26
C ASN A 22 -48.91 53.74 -45.76
N ILE A 23 -49.90 52.93 -46.11
CA ILE A 23 -50.49 52.91 -47.44
C ILE A 23 -51.36 54.17 -47.53
N ILE A 24 -50.88 55.13 -48.31
CA ILE A 24 -51.69 56.23 -48.79
C ILE A 24 -52.65 55.61 -49.82
N GLU A 25 -53.91 55.40 -49.44
CA GLU A 25 -54.98 55.06 -50.38
C GLU A 25 -55.25 56.28 -51.27
N GLU A 26 -54.54 56.37 -52.40
CA GLU A 26 -54.99 57.18 -53.53
C GLU A 26 -56.10 56.42 -54.26
N ASP A 27 -57.34 56.85 -54.05
CA ASP A 27 -58.53 56.42 -54.81
C ASP A 27 -58.45 56.89 -56.27
N HIS A 28 -57.59 56.23 -57.04
CA HIS A 28 -57.70 56.22 -58.49
C HIS A 28 -58.48 54.98 -58.90
N GLU A 29 -59.80 55.12 -59.09
CA GLU A 29 -60.64 54.19 -59.86
C GLU A 29 -60.17 54.16 -61.33
N GLN A 30 -59.01 53.57 -61.58
CA GLN A 30 -58.66 53.08 -62.90
C GLN A 30 -59.57 51.87 -63.15
N LYS A 31 -60.65 52.12 -63.89
CA LYS A 31 -61.59 51.10 -64.36
C LYS A 31 -60.84 50.15 -65.30
N THR A 32 -60.19 49.16 -64.71
CA THR A 32 -59.48 48.13 -65.45
C THR A 32 -60.48 47.43 -66.35
N PRO A 33 -60.19 47.28 -67.66
CA PRO A 33 -61.07 46.54 -68.55
C PRO A 33 -61.23 45.13 -67.99
N SER A 34 -62.48 44.66 -67.91
CA SER A 34 -62.77 43.32 -67.42
C SER A 34 -61.99 42.30 -68.27
N PHE A 35 -61.48 41.25 -67.64
CA PHE A 35 -60.73 40.19 -68.33
C PHE A 35 -61.50 39.66 -69.55
N GLU A 36 -62.82 39.55 -69.43
CA GLU A 36 -63.71 39.17 -70.53
C GLU A 36 -63.71 40.17 -71.69
N SER A 37 -63.68 41.49 -71.40
CA SER A 37 -63.60 42.52 -72.44
C SER A 37 -62.27 42.51 -73.19
N VAL A 38 -61.17 42.15 -72.53
CA VAL A 38 -59.85 42.00 -73.16
C VAL A 38 -59.82 40.73 -74.02
N LEU A 39 -60.38 39.63 -73.53
CA LEU A 39 -60.46 38.38 -74.27
C LEU A 39 -61.29 38.51 -75.54
N SER A 40 -62.43 39.21 -75.51
CA SER A 40 -63.31 39.39 -76.67
C SER A 40 -62.70 40.16 -77.86
N ARG A 41 -61.54 40.81 -77.66
CA ARG A 41 -60.85 41.61 -78.69
C ARG A 41 -59.69 40.88 -79.37
N LEU A 42 -59.36 39.67 -78.91
CA LEU A 42 -58.29 38.87 -79.46
C LEU A 42 -58.78 38.10 -80.70
N SER A 43 -57.88 37.91 -81.65
CA SER A 43 -58.09 36.99 -82.78
C SER A 43 -58.02 35.53 -82.32
N ASP A 44 -58.61 34.63 -83.09
CA ASP A 44 -58.57 33.18 -82.82
C ASP A 44 -57.11 32.66 -82.72
N ASP A 45 -56.19 33.23 -83.50
CA ASP A 45 -54.76 32.91 -83.46
C ASP A 45 -54.11 33.34 -82.14
N GLU A 46 -54.43 34.54 -81.64
CA GLU A 46 -53.95 35.04 -80.35
C GLU A 46 -54.51 34.20 -79.19
N HIS A 47 -55.78 33.77 -79.28
CA HIS A 47 -56.38 32.84 -78.33
C HIS A 47 -55.64 31.51 -78.29
N MET A 48 -55.31 30.92 -79.45
CA MET A 48 -54.58 29.66 -79.51
C MET A 48 -53.16 29.76 -78.91
N VAL A 49 -52.47 30.87 -79.13
CA VAL A 49 -51.15 31.14 -78.51
C VAL A 49 -51.27 31.22 -77.00
N ILE A 50 -52.26 31.95 -76.48
CA ILE A 50 -52.49 32.08 -75.03
C ILE A 50 -52.85 30.72 -74.42
N ILE A 51 -53.74 29.94 -75.04
CA ILE A 51 -54.12 28.60 -74.57
C ILE A 51 -52.88 27.68 -74.52
N SER A 52 -52.08 27.67 -75.59
CA SER A 52 -50.85 26.88 -75.66
C SER A 52 -49.85 27.29 -74.57
N HIS A 53 -49.69 28.60 -74.34
CA HIS A 53 -48.81 29.11 -73.28
C HIS A 53 -49.28 28.69 -71.88
N ILE A 54 -50.57 28.82 -71.58
CA ILE A 54 -51.16 28.40 -70.29
C ILE A 54 -50.97 26.90 -70.09
N GLN A 55 -51.22 26.09 -71.12
CA GLN A 55 -50.99 24.64 -71.06
C GLN A 55 -49.52 24.31 -70.78
N GLY A 56 -48.58 25.00 -71.44
CA GLY A 56 -47.14 24.87 -71.18
C GLY A 56 -46.77 25.20 -69.74
N LEU A 57 -47.30 26.30 -69.20
CA LEU A 57 -47.11 26.68 -67.79
C LEU A 57 -47.69 25.63 -66.83
N MET A 58 -48.89 25.12 -67.11
CA MET A 58 -49.50 24.06 -66.30
C MET A 58 -48.66 22.78 -66.26
N VAL A 59 -48.11 22.36 -67.41
CA VAL A 59 -47.23 21.18 -67.50
C VAL A 59 -45.94 21.42 -66.72
N ALA A 60 -45.33 22.60 -66.86
CA ALA A 60 -44.13 22.97 -66.12
C ALA A 60 -44.36 22.98 -64.60
N HIS A 61 -45.46 23.56 -64.13
CA HIS A 61 -45.82 23.56 -62.71
C HIS A 61 -46.09 22.15 -62.17
N LYS A 62 -46.79 21.30 -62.93
CA LYS A 62 -46.99 19.88 -62.55
C LYS A 62 -45.66 19.14 -62.41
N LYS A 63 -44.72 19.37 -63.33
CA LYS A 63 -43.38 18.79 -63.27
C LYS A 63 -42.63 19.26 -62.02
N GLN A 64 -42.62 20.57 -61.75
CA GLN A 64 -41.98 21.12 -60.55
C GLN A 64 -42.60 20.60 -59.26
N LEU A 65 -43.92 20.41 -59.22
CA LEU A 65 -44.61 19.86 -58.06
C LEU A 65 -44.17 18.42 -57.79
N ALA A 66 -44.11 17.57 -58.83
CA ALA A 66 -43.62 16.20 -58.72
C ALA A 66 -42.15 16.15 -58.26
N GLU A 67 -41.28 17.01 -58.80
CA GLU A 67 -39.88 17.11 -58.37
C GLU A 67 -39.77 17.50 -56.89
N LYS A 68 -40.53 18.52 -56.45
CA LYS A 68 -40.57 18.91 -55.02
C LYS A 68 -41.10 17.79 -54.14
N GLU A 69 -42.14 17.07 -54.56
CA GLU A 69 -42.70 15.94 -53.81
C GLU A 69 -41.67 14.82 -53.64
N THR A 70 -40.96 14.44 -54.71
CA THR A 70 -39.88 13.44 -54.60
C THR A 70 -38.74 13.89 -53.69
N ALA A 71 -38.36 15.18 -53.73
CA ALA A 71 -37.35 15.74 -52.84
C ALA A 71 -37.81 15.74 -51.38
N MET A 72 -39.07 16.11 -51.11
CA MET A 72 -39.66 16.08 -49.77
C MET A 72 -39.69 14.65 -49.21
N ASN A 73 -40.09 13.67 -50.02
CA ASN A 73 -40.08 12.26 -49.61
C ASN A 73 -38.66 11.76 -49.31
N GLY A 74 -37.66 12.21 -50.07
CA GLY A 74 -36.24 11.93 -49.79
C GLY A 74 -35.74 12.54 -48.48
N LEU A 75 -36.16 13.77 -48.17
CA LEU A 75 -35.83 14.43 -46.90
C LEU A 75 -36.53 13.76 -45.71
N ALA A 76 -37.80 13.39 -45.85
CA ALA A 76 -38.54 12.68 -44.81
C ALA A 76 -37.86 11.34 -44.45
N SER A 77 -37.41 10.60 -45.45
CA SER A 77 -36.67 9.34 -45.25
C SER A 77 -35.35 9.56 -44.51
N ARG A 78 -34.59 10.60 -44.86
CA ARG A 78 -33.33 10.95 -44.17
C ARG A 78 -33.58 11.37 -42.72
N ASN A 79 -34.63 12.14 -42.46
CA ASN A 79 -34.98 12.56 -41.11
C ASN A 79 -35.32 11.35 -40.23
N SER A 80 -36.11 10.40 -40.74
CA SER A 80 -36.43 9.17 -40.01
C SER A 80 -35.17 8.36 -39.67
N VAL A 81 -34.19 8.26 -40.58
CA VAL A 81 -32.92 7.58 -40.29
C VAL A 81 -32.09 8.32 -39.23
N LEU A 82 -32.05 9.66 -39.28
CA LEU A 82 -31.33 10.47 -38.30
C LEU A 82 -31.95 10.36 -36.90
N GLU A 83 -33.28 10.32 -36.79
CA GLU A 83 -33.98 10.10 -35.53
C GLU A 83 -33.60 8.75 -34.92
N CYS A 84 -33.63 7.67 -35.70
CA CYS A 84 -33.17 6.34 -35.26
C CYS A 84 -31.72 6.37 -34.76
N LYS A 85 -30.82 7.09 -35.44
CA LYS A 85 -29.42 7.20 -35.03
C LYS A 85 -29.25 8.00 -33.74
N ILE A 86 -30.02 9.08 -33.57
CA ILE A 86 -30.02 9.88 -32.33
C ILE A 86 -30.48 9.03 -31.15
N GLU A 87 -31.54 8.22 -31.32
CA GLU A 87 -31.99 7.30 -30.27
C GLU A 87 -30.94 6.25 -29.93
N GLN A 88 -30.28 5.67 -30.93
CA GLN A 88 -29.21 4.70 -30.72
C GLN A 88 -28.03 5.33 -29.97
N ASP A 89 -27.60 6.52 -30.37
CA ASP A 89 -26.52 7.26 -29.71
C ASP A 89 -26.90 7.62 -28.26
N ALA A 90 -28.17 7.97 -27.99
CA ALA A 90 -28.66 8.20 -26.64
C ALA A 90 -28.56 6.94 -25.75
N ARG A 91 -28.98 5.77 -26.26
CA ARG A 91 -28.91 4.50 -25.51
C ARG A 91 -27.46 4.07 -25.23
N THR A 92 -26.56 4.26 -26.20
CA THR A 92 -25.14 3.93 -25.99
C THR A 92 -24.47 4.88 -25.00
N SER A 93 -24.80 6.18 -25.06
CA SER A 93 -24.34 7.19 -24.11
C SER A 93 -24.78 6.87 -22.67
N GLU A 94 -26.03 6.46 -22.48
CA GLU A 94 -26.54 6.04 -21.17
C GLU A 94 -25.81 4.80 -20.63
N THR A 95 -25.58 3.81 -21.50
CA THR A 95 -24.85 2.59 -21.15
C THR A 95 -23.43 2.91 -20.68
N LEU A 96 -22.70 3.74 -21.43
CA LEU A 96 -21.35 4.17 -21.07
C LEU A 96 -21.33 4.98 -19.76
N THR A 97 -22.33 5.83 -19.54
CA THR A 97 -22.48 6.59 -18.30
C THR A 97 -22.65 5.66 -17.09
N ASN A 98 -23.45 4.61 -17.23
CA ASN A 98 -23.65 3.61 -16.18
C ASN A 98 -22.37 2.80 -15.92
N GLU A 99 -21.62 2.42 -16.96
CA GLU A 99 -20.31 1.77 -16.81
C GLU A 99 -19.29 2.65 -16.09
N ILE A 100 -19.22 3.94 -16.45
CA ILE A 100 -18.33 4.90 -15.80
C ILE A 100 -18.69 5.01 -14.32
N ARG A 101 -19.98 5.11 -13.98
CA ARG A 101 -20.44 5.13 -12.58
C ARG A 101 -20.01 3.87 -11.82
N ALA A 102 -20.18 2.69 -12.42
CA ALA A 102 -19.79 1.43 -11.81
C ALA A 102 -18.26 1.32 -11.60
N LYS A 103 -17.47 1.72 -12.59
CA LYS A 103 -16.00 1.73 -12.51
C LYS A 103 -15.51 2.74 -11.47
N THR A 104 -16.10 3.92 -11.38
CA THR A 104 -15.79 4.92 -10.34
C THR A 104 -16.06 4.37 -8.94
N ALA A 105 -17.19 3.68 -8.73
CA ALA A 105 -17.49 3.04 -7.44
C ALA A 105 -16.47 1.94 -7.09
N LEU A 106 -16.03 1.15 -8.07
CA LEU A 106 -15.00 0.13 -7.87
C LEU A 106 -13.64 0.76 -7.49
N VAL A 107 -13.25 1.84 -8.18
CA VAL A 107 -12.02 2.58 -7.85
C VAL A 107 -12.07 3.08 -6.41
N GLY A 108 -13.20 3.64 -5.96
CA GLY A 108 -13.38 4.06 -4.56
C GLY A 108 -13.14 2.92 -3.56
N LYS A 109 -13.77 1.75 -3.78
CA LYS A 109 -13.56 0.56 -2.92
C LYS A 109 -12.11 0.07 -2.90
N LEU A 110 -11.42 0.14 -4.03
CA LEU A 110 -10.01 -0.25 -4.12
C LEU A 110 -9.11 0.76 -3.39
N GLN A 111 -9.40 2.06 -3.48
CA GLN A 111 -8.68 3.08 -2.74
C GLN A 111 -8.80 2.88 -1.22
N GLU A 112 -10.01 2.59 -0.72
CA GLU A 112 -10.21 2.25 0.70
C GLU A 112 -9.33 1.07 1.12
N LYS A 113 -9.33 -0.04 0.35
CA LYS A 113 -8.48 -1.21 0.63
C LYS A 113 -6.99 -0.88 0.64
N VAL A 114 -6.52 -0.04 -0.28
CA VAL A 114 -5.12 0.39 -0.32
C VAL A 114 -4.75 1.19 0.92
N ILE A 115 -5.63 2.09 1.37
CA ILE A 115 -5.42 2.86 2.59
C ILE A 115 -5.38 1.93 3.81
N ASP A 116 -6.31 0.98 3.91
CA ASP A 116 -6.35 0.01 5.01
C ASP A 116 -5.08 -0.85 5.06
N GLN A 117 -4.62 -1.34 3.92
CA GLN A 117 -3.36 -2.07 3.80
C GLN A 117 -2.16 -1.19 4.17
N GLY A 118 -2.16 0.07 3.78
CA GLY A 118 -1.11 1.03 4.17
C GLY A 118 -1.02 1.22 5.68
N ARG A 119 -2.17 1.28 6.37
CA ARG A 119 -2.21 1.32 7.85
C ARG A 119 -1.67 0.03 8.47
N PHE A 120 -2.09 -1.12 7.96
CA PHE A 120 -1.60 -2.42 8.44
C PHE A 120 -0.08 -2.56 8.30
N VAL A 121 0.49 -2.17 7.15
CA VAL A 121 1.95 -2.17 6.94
C VAL A 121 2.64 -1.23 7.93
N THR A 122 2.09 -0.05 8.16
CA THR A 122 2.65 0.92 9.12
C THR A 122 2.69 0.36 10.54
N ASP A 123 1.62 -0.32 10.97
CA ASP A 123 1.56 -0.93 12.30
C ASP A 123 2.51 -2.12 12.42
N LEU A 124 2.65 -2.92 11.36
CA LEU A 124 3.63 -4.00 11.31
C LEU A 124 5.07 -3.48 11.43
N CYS A 125 5.40 -2.38 10.77
CA CYS A 125 6.72 -1.74 10.89
C CYS A 125 7.00 -1.33 12.34
N LYS A 126 6.03 -0.74 13.04
CA LYS A 126 6.19 -0.38 14.46
C LYS A 126 6.45 -1.60 15.33
N GLU A 127 5.76 -2.71 15.06
CA GLU A 127 5.96 -3.95 15.82
C GLU A 127 7.33 -4.58 15.55
N VAL A 128 7.81 -4.54 14.30
CA VAL A 128 9.18 -4.96 13.96
C VAL A 128 10.21 -4.12 14.72
N ASP A 129 10.04 -2.79 14.75
CA ASP A 129 10.94 -1.90 15.50
C ASP A 129 10.92 -2.18 17.01
N ARG A 130 9.73 -2.49 17.56
CA ARG A 130 9.57 -2.87 18.97
C ARG A 130 10.34 -4.16 19.28
N LEU A 131 10.14 -5.19 18.46
CA LEU A 131 10.81 -6.49 18.60
C LEU A 131 12.33 -6.38 18.43
N TYR A 132 12.79 -5.53 17.52
CA TYR A 132 14.23 -5.27 17.35
C TYR A 132 14.86 -4.72 18.64
N LYS A 133 14.21 -3.72 19.26
CA LYS A 133 14.67 -3.14 20.55
C LYS A 133 14.64 -4.16 21.69
N GLU A 134 13.60 -5.00 21.73
CA GLU A 134 13.48 -6.07 22.72
C GLU A 134 14.63 -7.10 22.58
N ASN A 135 14.94 -7.49 21.34
CA ASN A 135 16.04 -8.41 21.05
C ASN A 135 17.41 -7.82 21.44
N GLU A 136 17.63 -6.53 21.19
CA GLU A 136 18.85 -5.83 21.63
C GLU A 136 18.98 -5.83 23.16
N SER A 137 17.89 -5.56 23.88
CA SER A 137 17.87 -5.65 25.35
C SER A 137 18.18 -7.06 25.87
N LEU A 138 17.60 -8.09 25.24
CA LEU A 138 17.87 -9.49 25.59
C LEU A 138 19.33 -9.87 25.33
N SER A 139 19.92 -9.41 24.23
CA SER A 139 21.34 -9.60 23.93
C SER A 139 22.25 -9.01 25.02
N MET A 140 21.94 -7.79 25.50
CA MET A 140 22.67 -7.19 26.62
C MET A 140 22.54 -8.00 27.92
N LYS A 141 21.35 -8.51 28.22
CA LYS A 141 21.12 -9.38 29.39
C LYS A 141 21.89 -10.69 29.28
N ALA A 142 21.94 -11.31 28.11
CA ALA A 142 22.74 -12.52 27.88
C ALA A 142 24.23 -12.26 28.13
N ASN A 143 24.77 -11.13 27.65
CA ASN A 143 26.15 -10.74 27.91
C ASN A 143 26.45 -10.55 29.42
N LEU A 144 25.50 -10.00 30.18
CA LEU A 144 25.64 -9.89 31.64
C LEU A 144 25.68 -11.26 32.32
N VAL A 145 24.82 -12.18 31.90
CA VAL A 145 24.82 -13.57 32.42
C VAL A 145 26.17 -14.24 32.17
N SER A 146 26.73 -14.11 30.97
CA SER A 146 28.07 -14.65 30.66
C SER A 146 29.15 -14.09 31.59
N ARG A 147 29.16 -12.77 31.84
CA ARG A 147 30.13 -12.14 32.76
C ARG A 147 29.95 -12.60 34.21
N LEU A 148 28.71 -12.82 34.66
CA LEU A 148 28.44 -13.36 35.99
C LEU A 148 28.90 -14.80 36.11
N GLN A 149 28.72 -15.60 35.06
CA GLN A 149 29.19 -16.99 35.02
C GLN A 149 30.71 -17.07 35.13
N GLU A 150 31.45 -16.19 34.44
CA GLU A 150 32.91 -16.08 34.58
C GLU A 150 33.33 -15.79 36.03
N LYS A 151 32.67 -14.82 36.68
CA LYS A 151 32.93 -14.49 38.09
C LYS A 151 32.66 -15.66 39.04
N ILE A 152 31.60 -16.43 38.80
CA ILE A 152 31.28 -17.62 39.61
C ILE A 152 32.40 -18.66 39.48
N VAL A 153 32.91 -18.87 38.26
CA VAL A 153 34.03 -19.80 38.01
C VAL A 153 35.31 -19.31 38.71
N ASP A 154 35.63 -18.01 38.63
CA ASP A 154 36.76 -17.41 39.33
C ASP A 154 36.67 -17.58 40.84
N GLN A 155 35.52 -17.26 41.42
CA GLN A 155 35.26 -17.44 42.84
C GLN A 155 35.36 -18.91 43.26
N GLY A 156 34.84 -19.84 42.45
CA GLY A 156 34.96 -21.28 42.70
C GLY A 156 36.42 -21.75 42.73
N ARG A 157 37.28 -21.19 41.88
CA ARG A 157 38.73 -21.44 41.93
C ARG A 157 39.37 -20.91 43.22
N MET A 158 39.04 -19.69 43.63
CA MET A 158 39.54 -19.10 44.88
C MET A 158 39.11 -19.91 46.11
N VAL A 159 37.83 -20.32 46.19
CA VAL A 159 37.33 -21.16 47.27
C VAL A 159 38.09 -22.48 47.32
N SER A 160 38.32 -23.11 46.17
CA SER A 160 39.10 -24.35 46.09
C SER A 160 40.55 -24.18 46.57
N GLN A 161 41.18 -23.04 46.33
CA GLN A 161 42.51 -22.71 46.84
C GLN A 161 42.49 -22.52 48.37
N LEU A 162 41.53 -21.75 48.88
CA LEU A 162 41.36 -21.54 50.32
C LEU A 162 41.10 -22.86 51.06
N CYS A 163 40.31 -23.78 50.50
CA CYS A 163 40.11 -25.11 51.07
C CYS A 163 41.43 -25.87 51.23
N LYS A 164 42.30 -25.84 50.21
CA LYS A 164 43.62 -26.48 50.27
C LYS A 164 44.52 -25.85 51.35
N GLU A 165 44.47 -24.54 51.53
CA GLU A 165 45.20 -23.84 52.58
C GLU A 165 44.67 -24.19 53.98
N VAL A 166 43.35 -24.24 54.15
CA VAL A 166 42.71 -24.67 55.41
C VAL A 166 43.10 -26.10 55.75
N ASP A 167 43.09 -27.02 54.78
CA ASP A 167 43.52 -28.41 54.98
C ASP A 167 45.00 -28.48 55.41
N LYS A 168 45.86 -27.67 54.79
CA LYS A 168 47.29 -27.59 55.14
C LYS A 168 47.47 -27.07 56.56
N LEU A 169 46.82 -25.96 56.91
CA LEU A 169 46.88 -25.37 58.26
C LEU A 169 46.30 -26.31 59.32
N SER A 170 45.24 -27.06 58.99
CA SER A 170 44.65 -28.04 59.90
C SER A 170 45.64 -29.18 60.20
N LYS A 171 46.36 -29.66 59.18
CA LYS A 171 47.42 -30.66 59.37
C LYS A 171 48.57 -30.11 60.22
N GLU A 172 49.03 -28.89 59.93
CA GLU A 172 50.09 -28.22 60.70
C GLU A 172 49.70 -28.03 62.17
N LYS A 173 48.47 -27.58 62.43
CA LYS A 173 47.91 -27.44 63.78
C LYS A 173 47.90 -28.77 64.55
N GLU A 174 47.57 -29.87 63.88
CA GLU A 174 47.57 -31.20 64.50
C GLU A 174 49.00 -31.69 64.80
N SER A 175 49.94 -31.47 63.88
CA SER A 175 51.37 -31.74 64.13
C SER A 175 51.90 -30.95 65.33
N LEU A 176 51.62 -29.65 65.41
CA LEU A 176 52.01 -28.81 66.55
C LEU A 176 51.35 -29.25 67.86
N ARG A 177 50.10 -29.73 67.82
CA ARG A 177 49.43 -30.31 69.00
C ARG A 177 50.17 -31.55 69.49
N GLN A 178 50.53 -32.46 68.58
CA GLN A 178 51.28 -33.67 68.89
C GLN A 178 52.66 -33.34 69.49
N GLU A 179 53.37 -32.39 68.89
CA GLU A 179 54.65 -31.89 69.40
C GLU A 179 54.48 -31.31 70.83
N LYS A 180 53.48 -30.45 71.05
CA LYS A 180 53.20 -29.90 72.38
C LYS A 180 52.89 -30.99 73.42
N THR A 181 52.09 -32.00 73.06
CA THR A 181 51.82 -33.14 73.97
C THR A 181 53.05 -34.01 74.22
N SER A 182 54.01 -34.04 73.30
CA SER A 182 55.29 -34.73 73.51
C SER A 182 56.22 -33.97 74.46
N MET A 183 56.22 -32.63 74.40
CA MET A 183 57.00 -31.77 75.30
C MET A 183 56.40 -31.68 76.72
N PHE A 184 55.08 -31.86 76.84
CA PHE A 184 54.37 -31.89 78.12
C PHE A 184 53.67 -33.23 78.30
N PRO A 185 54.41 -34.29 78.68
CA PRO A 185 53.80 -35.57 79.01
C PRO A 185 52.75 -35.36 80.09
N ARG A 186 51.58 -35.96 79.86
CA ARG A 186 50.49 -36.05 80.84
C ARG A 186 51.08 -36.28 82.24
N PRO A 187 50.76 -35.47 83.26
CA PRO A 187 51.21 -35.73 84.63
C PRO A 187 50.86 -37.18 84.96
N LEU A 188 51.85 -37.96 85.36
CA LEU A 188 51.66 -39.33 85.81
C LEU A 188 50.50 -39.35 86.82
N PRO A 189 49.60 -40.35 86.79
CA PRO A 189 48.65 -40.51 87.86
C PRO A 189 49.46 -40.64 89.15
N LEU A 190 49.33 -39.65 90.04
CA LEU A 190 49.79 -39.72 91.42
C LEU A 190 48.95 -40.78 92.13
N SER A 191 49.22 -42.05 91.82
CA SER A 191 48.82 -43.14 92.70
C SER A 191 49.72 -43.06 93.93
N LYS A 192 49.08 -42.73 95.06
CA LYS A 192 49.58 -42.75 96.44
C LYS A 192 50.32 -41.50 96.89
N ILE A 193 49.55 -40.44 97.18
CA ILE A 193 49.85 -39.52 98.29
C ILE A 193 48.59 -39.47 99.17
N PRO A 194 48.72 -39.47 100.51
CA PRO A 194 47.72 -39.96 101.45
C PRO A 194 46.48 -39.09 101.55
N LYS A 195 45.39 -39.74 101.96
CA LYS A 195 44.24 -39.08 102.57
C LYS A 195 44.77 -38.26 103.75
N ASP A 196 44.64 -36.95 103.69
CA ASP A 196 44.46 -36.14 104.88
C ASP A 196 43.50 -35.00 104.57
N ASP A 197 42.42 -35.02 105.32
CA ASP A 197 41.38 -34.02 105.38
C ASP A 197 41.93 -32.73 105.95
N SER A 198 41.85 -31.62 105.22
CA SER A 198 41.74 -30.22 105.70
C SER A 198 41.80 -29.28 104.48
N LEU A 199 40.66 -28.89 103.89
CA LEU A 199 39.87 -27.71 104.23
C LEU A 199 40.50 -26.34 103.89
N LEU A 200 39.82 -25.68 102.94
CA LEU A 200 39.42 -24.26 102.91
C LEU A 200 40.30 -23.20 102.22
N PHE A 201 39.58 -22.34 101.48
CA PHE A 201 39.95 -21.08 100.80
C PHE A 201 40.66 -21.25 99.44
N LEU A 202 40.18 -20.75 98.28
CA LEU A 202 39.38 -19.57 97.99
C LEU A 202 38.26 -19.82 96.96
N LYS A 203 37.05 -19.37 97.29
CA LYS A 203 36.13 -18.70 96.35
C LYS A 203 36.76 -17.36 95.94
N SER A 204 36.81 -17.01 94.66
CA SER A 204 36.35 -15.70 94.16
C SER A 204 36.47 -15.55 92.64
N ALA A 205 35.41 -14.94 92.07
CA ALA A 205 35.33 -14.20 90.80
C ALA A 205 35.47 -14.95 89.46
N LYS A 206 34.32 -15.10 88.77
CA LYS A 206 34.13 -14.60 87.40
C LYS A 206 32.65 -14.61 87.00
N ASN A 207 31.98 -13.50 87.31
CA ASN A 207 30.89 -12.97 86.48
C ASN A 207 31.54 -12.21 85.32
N PHE A 208 31.13 -12.50 84.08
CA PHE A 208 30.74 -11.53 83.04
C PHE A 208 30.38 -12.32 81.77
N GLY A 209 29.10 -12.29 81.38
CA GLY A 209 28.67 -12.59 80.01
C GLY A 209 29.08 -11.47 79.04
N PRO A 210 28.64 -11.49 77.75
CA PRO A 210 27.26 -11.78 77.39
C PRO A 210 27.04 -12.76 76.24
N SER A 211 25.81 -13.28 76.27
CA SER A 211 25.00 -13.81 75.18
C SER A 211 25.10 -13.02 73.88
N VAL A 212 25.44 -13.70 72.78
CA VAL A 212 24.98 -13.40 71.42
C VAL A 212 24.66 -14.72 70.74
N HIS A 213 23.39 -15.14 70.84
CA HIS A 213 22.84 -16.20 69.98
C HIS A 213 22.38 -15.58 68.66
N THR A 214 22.95 -16.11 67.58
CA THR A 214 22.23 -16.57 66.39
C THR A 214 21.30 -15.57 65.71
N ILE A 215 21.86 -14.81 64.76
CA ILE A 215 21.10 -14.32 63.61
C ILE A 215 21.35 -15.31 62.47
N MET A 216 20.42 -16.25 62.28
CA MET A 216 20.30 -16.98 61.02
C MET A 216 19.73 -16.03 59.96
N PRO A 217 20.31 -15.96 58.76
CA PRO A 217 19.54 -15.52 57.60
C PRO A 217 18.66 -16.68 57.15
N ASP A 218 17.34 -16.42 57.09
CA ASP A 218 16.35 -17.24 56.39
C ASP A 218 16.77 -17.38 54.91
N ILE A 219 17.46 -18.48 54.60
CA ILE A 219 17.54 -18.99 53.24
C ILE A 219 16.25 -19.76 53.03
N GLN A 220 15.25 -19.09 52.46
CA GLN A 220 14.06 -19.74 51.97
C GLN A 220 14.46 -20.81 50.95
N HIS A 221 14.39 -22.06 51.37
CA HIS A 221 14.32 -23.23 50.51
C HIS A 221 13.11 -23.10 49.60
N ARG A 222 13.29 -22.52 48.41
CA ARG A 222 12.39 -22.78 47.30
C ARG A 222 12.76 -24.15 46.74
N GLN A 223 11.91 -25.12 47.05
CA GLN A 223 12.01 -26.48 46.54
C GLN A 223 12.10 -26.47 45.01
N LEU A 224 13.18 -27.02 44.48
CA LEU A 224 13.24 -27.57 43.14
C LEU A 224 13.53 -29.07 43.28
N ASN A 225 12.50 -29.80 43.68
CA ASN A 225 12.37 -31.20 43.31
C ASN A 225 12.13 -31.23 41.79
N THR A 226 13.07 -31.80 41.05
CA THR A 226 12.88 -33.09 40.35
C THR A 226 14.13 -33.39 39.55
N CYS A 227 14.82 -34.44 39.96
CA CYS A 227 15.71 -35.20 39.10
C CYS A 227 14.86 -35.84 37.97
N GLY A 228 15.04 -35.35 36.75
CA GLY A 228 14.64 -36.02 35.51
C GLY A 228 15.90 -36.38 34.73
N ALA A 229 15.92 -37.60 34.21
CA ALA A 229 17.03 -38.36 33.66
C ALA A 229 17.91 -37.65 32.58
N PRO A 230 19.15 -38.13 32.38
CA PRO A 230 19.98 -37.72 31.26
C PRO A 230 19.56 -38.44 29.97
N GLY A 231 19.45 -37.67 28.88
CA GLY A 231 19.41 -38.18 27.51
C GLY A 231 17.99 -38.33 26.94
N VAL A 232 17.61 -37.43 26.05
CA VAL A 232 17.58 -37.64 24.59
C VAL A 232 17.67 -36.26 23.93
N SER A 233 18.66 -36.07 23.06
CA SER A 233 18.79 -34.87 22.23
C SER A 233 17.66 -34.84 21.19
N PRO A 234 16.90 -33.75 21.01
CA PRO A 234 16.00 -33.63 19.88
C PRO A 234 16.83 -33.51 18.60
N VAL A 235 16.81 -34.57 17.80
CA VAL A 235 17.25 -34.56 16.41
C VAL A 235 16.51 -33.41 15.69
N PRO A 236 17.21 -32.44 15.07
CA PRO A 236 16.56 -31.43 14.26
C PRO A 236 15.88 -32.11 13.07
N PRO A 237 14.65 -31.71 12.68
CA PRO A 237 14.00 -32.26 11.50
C PRO A 237 14.88 -32.01 10.27
N PRO A 238 14.93 -32.96 9.32
CA PRO A 238 15.70 -32.77 8.09
C PRO A 238 15.15 -31.55 7.35
N ILE A 239 16.05 -30.62 7.06
CA ILE A 239 15.84 -29.55 6.11
C ILE A 239 15.52 -30.24 4.78
N LEU A 240 14.25 -30.21 4.41
CA LEU A 240 13.82 -30.52 3.05
C LEU A 240 14.39 -29.43 2.14
N THR A 241 15.61 -29.68 1.65
CA THR A 241 16.16 -29.00 0.47
C THR A 241 15.24 -29.32 -0.70
N ARG A 242 14.27 -28.43 -0.93
CA ARG A 242 13.62 -28.31 -2.23
C ARG A 242 14.70 -28.00 -3.25
N GLN A 243 15.14 -29.03 -3.97
CA GLN A 243 15.85 -28.91 -5.22
C GLN A 243 14.97 -28.11 -6.17
N PHE A 244 15.33 -26.85 -6.39
CA PHE A 244 14.87 -26.14 -7.58
C PHE A 244 15.63 -26.72 -8.78
N PRO A 245 14.95 -27.19 -9.82
CA PRO A 245 15.63 -27.56 -11.05
C PRO A 245 16.29 -26.32 -11.64
N VAL A 246 17.61 -26.38 -11.78
CA VAL A 246 18.42 -25.47 -12.57
C VAL A 246 17.94 -25.60 -14.03
N ALA A 247 17.13 -24.65 -14.48
CA ALA A 247 16.81 -24.52 -15.88
C ALA A 247 18.07 -24.12 -16.63
N ALA A 248 18.45 -24.98 -17.57
CA ALA A 248 19.61 -24.88 -18.41
C ALA A 248 19.67 -23.58 -19.23
N ASN A 249 20.91 -23.12 -19.41
CA ASN A 249 21.47 -22.42 -20.56
C ASN A 249 20.48 -21.91 -21.63
N ASN A 250 20.44 -20.59 -21.78
CA ASN A 250 20.36 -19.99 -23.10
C ASN A 250 21.42 -18.90 -23.23
N ASP A 251 22.58 -19.34 -23.70
CA ASP A 251 23.63 -18.52 -24.31
C ASP A 251 23.03 -17.73 -25.49
N ASN A 252 22.65 -16.48 -25.25
CA ASN A 252 22.44 -15.52 -26.33
C ASN A 252 23.61 -14.54 -26.38
N ARG A 253 24.63 -15.03 -27.09
CA ARG A 253 25.81 -14.37 -27.63
C ARG A 253 25.41 -13.17 -28.48
N ARG A 254 25.10 -12.03 -27.86
CA ARG A 254 24.95 -10.75 -28.59
C ARG A 254 26.33 -10.12 -28.81
N GLN A 255 26.74 -10.21 -30.07
CA GLN A 255 27.91 -9.62 -30.66
C GLN A 255 28.06 -8.14 -30.28
N ARG A 256 29.28 -7.80 -29.86
CA ARG A 256 29.82 -6.45 -29.80
C ARG A 256 29.73 -5.80 -31.18
N ARG A 257 28.98 -4.71 -31.30
CA ARG A 257 29.30 -3.64 -32.26
C ARG A 257 29.75 -2.43 -31.44
N ARG A 258 31.07 -2.23 -31.40
CA ARG A 258 31.66 -0.93 -31.08
C ARG A 258 31.31 0.00 -32.24
N VAL A 259 30.53 1.04 -31.97
CA VAL A 259 30.50 2.24 -32.80
C VAL A 259 31.11 3.33 -31.93
N SER A 260 32.35 3.66 -32.25
CA SER A 260 33.04 4.85 -31.80
C SER A 260 32.34 6.07 -32.40
N MET A 261 31.76 6.91 -31.55
CA MET A 261 31.48 8.30 -31.90
C MET A 261 32.37 9.20 -31.04
N SER A 262 33.30 9.84 -31.74
CA SER A 262 34.15 10.94 -31.28
C SER A 262 33.34 12.24 -31.17
N GLY A 263 33.57 12.98 -30.08
CA GLY A 263 33.70 14.44 -30.05
C GLY A 263 32.49 15.29 -30.44
N ALA A 264 31.88 15.93 -29.44
CA ALA A 264 31.50 17.34 -29.49
C ALA A 264 31.09 17.81 -28.07
N ASP A 265 31.96 18.63 -27.48
CA ASP A 265 31.72 19.77 -26.60
C ASP A 265 30.37 19.86 -25.88
N PHE A 266 30.40 19.71 -24.55
CA PHE A 266 29.36 20.25 -23.67
C PHE A 266 29.99 21.11 -22.59
N ASN A 267 29.70 22.41 -22.69
CA ASN A 267 30.00 23.44 -21.71
C ASN A 267 29.41 23.11 -20.34
N ALA A 268 30.22 23.36 -19.31
CA ALA A 268 29.80 23.39 -17.92
C ALA A 268 28.99 24.66 -17.64
N THR A 269 27.83 24.49 -17.00
CA THR A 269 27.23 25.46 -16.08
C THR A 269 26.15 24.75 -15.27
N ASP A 270 26.49 24.43 -14.02
CA ASP A 270 25.71 24.64 -12.81
C ASP A 270 24.17 24.58 -12.91
N GLN A 271 23.56 23.51 -12.38
CA GLN A 271 22.95 23.49 -11.03
C GLN A 271 22.00 22.30 -10.84
N GLU A 272 22.20 21.65 -9.70
CA GLU A 272 21.34 20.76 -8.91
C GLU A 272 19.96 20.37 -9.50
N THR A 273 19.81 19.10 -9.87
CA THR A 273 18.57 18.38 -9.56
C THR A 273 18.83 16.88 -9.45
N ILE A 274 18.28 16.32 -8.38
CA ILE A 274 18.45 14.96 -7.89
C ILE A 274 17.98 13.95 -8.94
N TYR A 275 18.91 13.07 -9.34
CA TYR A 275 18.68 11.88 -10.14
C TYR A 275 18.00 10.79 -9.30
N SER A 276 16.89 10.22 -9.78
CA SER A 276 16.76 8.76 -9.99
C SER A 276 15.45 8.40 -10.72
N PRO A 277 15.42 7.26 -11.45
CA PRO A 277 14.91 7.24 -12.82
C PRO A 277 13.53 6.60 -13.03
N ILE A 278 12.97 7.01 -14.15
CA ILE A 278 11.77 6.58 -14.85
C ILE A 278 11.78 5.06 -15.13
N CYS A 279 10.79 4.33 -14.62
CA CYS A 279 10.35 3.06 -15.22
C CYS A 279 9.40 3.34 -16.38
N ASN A 280 9.95 3.33 -17.59
CA ASN A 280 9.22 3.31 -18.85
C ASN A 280 8.49 1.96 -19.04
N ARG A 281 7.15 1.98 -19.13
CA ARG A 281 6.38 1.00 -19.91
C ARG A 281 5.43 1.74 -20.85
N LYS A 282 5.94 2.05 -22.05
CA LYS A 282 5.09 2.36 -23.21
C LYS A 282 4.41 1.07 -23.67
N ALA A 283 3.12 0.94 -23.40
CA ALA A 283 2.26 -0.06 -24.01
C ALA A 283 1.84 0.44 -25.41
N ALA A 284 2.04 -0.39 -26.43
CA ALA A 284 1.55 -0.13 -27.79
C ALA A 284 0.03 -0.32 -27.86
N PRO A 285 -0.70 0.49 -28.66
CA PRO A 285 -2.13 0.28 -28.86
C PRO A 285 -2.38 -0.90 -29.81
N ARG A 286 -3.19 -1.86 -29.36
CA ARG A 286 -3.77 -2.91 -30.21
C ARG A 286 -4.78 -2.28 -31.17
N ARG A 287 -4.61 -2.54 -32.47
CA ARG A 287 -5.62 -2.31 -33.52
C ARG A 287 -6.92 -3.02 -33.14
N MET A 288 -8.00 -2.26 -33.00
CA MET A 288 -9.38 -2.79 -33.05
C MET A 288 -9.74 -2.98 -34.52
N SER A 289 -10.05 -4.22 -34.92
CA SER A 289 -10.66 -4.50 -36.22
C SER A 289 -12.12 -4.08 -36.17
N THR A 290 -12.53 -3.20 -37.08
CA THR A 290 -13.94 -2.90 -37.35
C THR A 290 -14.59 -4.10 -38.02
N GLY A 291 -15.37 -4.87 -37.27
CA GLY A 291 -16.31 -5.84 -37.81
C GLY A 291 -17.55 -5.12 -38.31
N THR A 292 -17.76 -5.20 -39.62
CA THR A 292 -18.97 -4.75 -40.33
C THR A 292 -20.13 -5.66 -39.92
N ALA A 293 -21.09 -5.15 -39.16
CA ALA A 293 -22.39 -5.81 -39.01
C ALA A 293 -23.32 -5.26 -40.08
N ALA A 294 -23.71 -6.13 -41.02
CA ALA A 294 -24.80 -5.89 -41.94
C ALA A 294 -26.13 -5.98 -41.15
N CYS A 295 -26.93 -4.92 -41.19
CA CYS A 295 -28.35 -5.01 -40.88
C CYS A 295 -29.07 -5.48 -42.15
N ALA A 296 -29.80 -6.60 -42.02
CA ALA A 296 -30.92 -6.95 -42.89
C ALA A 296 -32.18 -6.25 -42.36
#